data_AF-A0A970FQ38-F1
#
_entry.id   AF-A0A970FQ38-F1
#
_cell.length_a   1.000
_cell.length_b   1.000
_cell.length_c   1.000
_cell.angle_alpha   90.00
_cell.angle_beta   90.00
_cell.angle_gamma   90.00
#
_symmetry.space_group_name_H-M   'P 1'
#
loop_
_entity.id
_entity.type
_entity.pdbx_description
1 polymer ?
#
loop_
_entity_poly.entity_id
_entity_poly.type
_entity_poly.pdbx_seq_one_letter_code
_entity_poly.pdbx_strand_id
1 'polypeptide(L)'
;MRFTAAGELLMMRQMPGDGPYAGLTPVQQFIAKGDFRFANLESTVHRYECPPSQESGGSWTCADPAVLDSVKTFGFNALSLANNHSLDYSFEGLIKTLDYVRQAGFLAAGTGLNLHEASQPVYLDCQSGRFALIAATSTFKLYGLAGEQSAQLPGRPGVNGIRYKERYQVTAAQLAALREISDATKLNAYRDIIRAEGYLAALPPDQLDFNGLLFQEGDTAKRITEVEQQDMERLEKMIFEARLQADAIIISLHAHELGGTSKETPADFIETIAHRCIDAGAHAVIGHGPHLLRPLELYKGCPIFYSLGDFVLQNENILRGPAQWFRAQKLSPDATMHELFAARSKQFTRGLYSDPKMFEAVVPYWEMQDGRLKKLQLLPVECGYGMSRASAGWPRFAPDKGILERLAVMSAPYGTQMEIRDGIGEVKIPEG
;
A
#
# COMPACT_ATOMS: atom_id res chain seq x y z
N MET A 1 9.70 18.20 15.38
CA MET A 1 8.68 17.76 14.40
C MET A 1 7.87 16.62 14.99
N ARG A 2 6.55 16.64 14.81
CA ARG A 2 5.62 15.62 15.36
C ARG A 2 4.77 15.03 14.26
N PHE A 3 4.66 13.71 14.24
CA PHE A 3 4.03 12.99 13.15
C PHE A 3 3.00 12.01 13.68
N THR A 4 1.98 11.76 12.87
CA THR A 4 1.10 10.60 13.04
C THR A 4 0.79 10.02 11.67
N ALA A 5 0.75 8.70 11.58
CA ALA A 5 0.33 8.01 10.37
C ALA A 5 -0.77 7.00 10.70
N ALA A 6 -1.54 6.62 9.70
CA ALA A 6 -2.42 5.47 9.76
C ALA A 6 -2.27 4.65 8.48
N GLY A 7 -2.71 3.40 8.56
CA GLY A 7 -2.71 2.49 7.42
C GLY A 7 -3.82 2.78 6.42
N GLU A 8 -4.46 1.72 5.94
CA GLU A 8 -5.42 1.83 4.84
C GLU A 8 -6.73 2.50 5.27
N LEU A 9 -7.16 3.48 4.47
CA LEU A 9 -8.52 4.01 4.48
C LEU A 9 -9.32 3.33 3.36
N LEU A 10 -9.65 2.05 3.54
CA LEU A 10 -10.54 1.32 2.62
C LEU A 10 -11.99 1.70 2.92
N MET A 11 -12.31 2.97 2.70
CA MET A 11 -13.53 3.64 3.11
C MET A 11 -14.55 3.64 1.97
N MET A 12 -15.79 3.24 2.25
CA MET A 12 -16.89 3.18 1.25
C MET A 12 -18.12 3.97 1.68
N ARG A 13 -18.20 4.37 2.96
CA ARG A 13 -19.32 5.11 3.53
C ARG A 13 -18.85 6.20 4.47
N GLN A 14 -19.67 7.24 4.58
CA GLN A 14 -19.44 8.34 5.51
C GLN A 14 -19.60 7.85 6.96
N MET A 15 -18.85 8.47 7.87
CA MET A 15 -19.01 8.28 9.30
C MET A 15 -20.43 8.66 9.74
N PRO A 16 -21.07 7.92 10.66
CA PRO A 16 -22.40 8.26 11.16
C PRO A 16 -22.46 9.68 11.75
N GLY A 17 -23.52 10.44 11.45
CA GLY A 17 -23.64 11.87 11.77
C GLY A 17 -23.98 12.23 13.22
N ASP A 18 -24.46 11.29 14.05
CA ASP A 18 -25.02 11.59 15.38
C ASP A 18 -24.02 11.45 16.55
N GLY A 19 -22.72 11.63 16.27
CA GLY A 19 -21.65 11.71 17.28
C GLY A 19 -20.56 10.62 17.13
N PRO A 20 -19.41 10.77 17.82
CA PRO A 20 -18.33 9.80 17.73
C PRO A 20 -18.82 8.44 18.25
N TYR A 21 -18.73 7.41 17.41
CA TYR A 21 -19.00 6.05 17.86
C TYR A 21 -18.02 5.67 18.98
N ALA A 22 -18.44 4.74 19.85
CA ALA A 22 -17.63 4.30 20.98
C ALA A 22 -16.22 3.87 20.52
N GLY A 23 -15.19 4.47 21.11
CA GLY A 23 -13.78 4.19 20.80
C GLY A 23 -13.11 5.14 19.80
N LEU A 24 -13.84 6.07 19.18
CA LEU A 24 -13.25 7.05 18.24
C LEU A 24 -12.46 8.16 18.94
N THR A 25 -12.98 8.73 20.04
CA THR A 25 -12.35 9.90 20.70
C THR A 25 -10.89 9.66 21.09
N PRO A 26 -10.51 8.52 21.72
CA PRO A 26 -9.10 8.26 22.03
C PRO A 26 -8.22 8.18 20.78
N VAL A 27 -8.74 7.65 19.68
CA VAL A 27 -8.04 7.55 18.39
C VAL A 27 -7.79 8.94 17.80
N GLN A 28 -8.83 9.79 17.77
CA GLN A 28 -8.71 11.19 17.30
C GLN A 28 -7.71 11.99 18.15
N GLN A 29 -7.78 11.84 19.47
CA GLN A 29 -6.85 12.51 20.39
C GLN A 29 -5.40 12.06 20.17
N PHE A 30 -5.18 10.78 19.87
CA PHE A 30 -3.85 10.28 19.55
C PHE A 30 -3.33 10.81 18.21
N ILE A 31 -4.18 10.81 17.17
CA ILE A 31 -3.85 11.39 15.86
C ILE A 31 -3.52 12.88 15.98
N ALA A 32 -4.25 13.62 16.81
CA ALA A 32 -4.04 15.04 17.04
C ALA A 32 -2.73 15.39 17.75
N LYS A 33 -1.95 14.41 18.24
CA LYS A 33 -0.60 14.67 18.76
C LYS A 33 0.37 15.07 17.66
N GLY A 34 0.20 14.54 16.44
CA GLY A 34 1.02 14.87 15.28
C GLY A 34 0.64 16.22 14.67
N ASP A 35 1.62 16.93 14.12
CA ASP A 35 1.37 18.10 13.29
C ASP A 35 1.13 17.67 11.82
N PHE A 36 1.99 16.78 11.33
CA PHE A 36 1.82 16.08 10.06
C PHE A 36 1.09 14.76 10.29
N ARG A 37 -0.11 14.61 9.72
CA ARG A 37 -1.03 13.51 9.99
C ARG A 37 -1.56 12.95 8.68
N PHE A 38 -1.12 11.77 8.28
CA PHE A 38 -1.50 11.20 6.99
C PHE A 38 -1.97 9.76 7.06
N ALA A 39 -2.67 9.32 6.01
CA ALA A 39 -3.09 7.95 5.81
C ALA A 39 -3.10 7.61 4.30
N ASN A 40 -3.15 6.33 3.95
CA ASN A 40 -3.31 5.89 2.55
C ASN A 40 -4.80 5.78 2.22
N LEU A 41 -5.28 6.55 1.25
CA LEU A 41 -6.67 6.46 0.78
C LEU A 41 -6.75 5.42 -0.34
N GLU A 42 -7.21 4.23 0.02
CA GLU A 42 -7.21 3.03 -0.84
C GLU A 42 -8.56 2.82 -1.56
N SER A 43 -9.21 3.91 -1.92
CA SER A 43 -10.46 3.92 -2.68
C SER A 43 -10.42 5.03 -3.72
N THR A 44 -11.02 4.82 -4.90
CA THR A 44 -11.37 5.95 -5.75
C THR A 44 -12.49 6.76 -5.10
N VAL A 45 -12.53 8.06 -5.38
CA VAL A 45 -13.53 8.99 -4.84
C VAL A 45 -14.25 9.68 -5.99
N HIS A 46 -15.48 9.24 -6.28
CA HIS A 46 -16.37 9.82 -7.29
C HIS A 46 -17.77 9.21 -7.19
N ARG A 47 -18.73 9.70 -7.99
CA ARG A 47 -20.13 9.23 -7.93
C ARG A 47 -20.46 8.14 -8.96
N TYR A 48 -19.53 7.20 -9.19
CA TYR A 48 -19.63 6.19 -10.27
C TYR A 48 -19.89 6.83 -11.66
N GLU A 49 -19.33 8.01 -11.90
CA GLU A 49 -19.51 8.81 -13.12
C GLU A 49 -18.68 8.29 -14.32
N CYS A 50 -17.77 7.35 -14.08
CA CYS A 50 -16.73 6.89 -15.01
C CYS A 50 -16.84 5.39 -15.25
N PRO A 51 -16.39 4.89 -16.42
CA PRO A 51 -16.35 3.46 -16.67
C PRO A 51 -15.37 2.75 -15.70
N PRO A 52 -15.71 1.54 -15.24
CA PRO A 52 -14.81 0.72 -14.43
C PRO A 52 -13.63 0.25 -15.28
N SER A 53 -12.46 0.09 -14.66
CA SER A 53 -11.32 -0.57 -15.29
C SER A 53 -11.63 -2.03 -15.62
N GLN A 54 -10.94 -2.54 -16.64
CA GLN A 54 -11.04 -3.94 -17.04
C GLN A 54 -10.65 -4.90 -15.90
N GLU A 55 -9.67 -4.49 -15.10
CA GLU A 55 -9.19 -5.23 -13.93
C GLU A 55 -9.18 -4.34 -12.68
N SER A 56 -9.01 -4.96 -11.52
CA SER A 56 -8.83 -4.29 -10.23
C SER A 56 -7.88 -5.07 -9.32
N GLY A 57 -7.58 -4.49 -8.15
CA GLY A 57 -6.81 -5.13 -7.06
C GLY A 57 -7.55 -6.25 -6.32
N GLY A 58 -8.77 -6.62 -6.74
CA GLY A 58 -9.61 -7.66 -6.10
C GLY A 58 -11.06 -7.22 -5.84
N SER A 59 -11.26 -5.90 -5.78
CA SER A 59 -12.54 -5.20 -5.67
C SER A 59 -12.53 -3.97 -6.56
N TRP A 60 -13.69 -3.48 -6.99
CA TRP A 60 -13.81 -2.15 -7.60
C TRP A 60 -14.26 -1.14 -6.55
N THR A 61 -13.29 -0.57 -5.85
CA THR A 61 -13.50 0.42 -4.80
C THR A 61 -13.94 1.74 -5.39
N CYS A 62 -14.99 2.34 -4.83
CA CYS A 62 -15.43 3.69 -5.17
C CYS A 62 -16.31 4.23 -4.04
N ALA A 63 -15.88 5.33 -3.46
CA ALA A 63 -16.56 6.02 -2.38
C ALA A 63 -17.16 7.35 -2.85
N ASP A 64 -18.29 7.74 -2.27
CA ASP A 64 -18.85 9.08 -2.50
C ASP A 64 -17.90 10.15 -1.93
N PRO A 65 -17.69 11.30 -2.61
CA PRO A 65 -16.84 12.39 -2.11
C PRO A 65 -17.11 12.84 -0.66
N ALA A 66 -18.32 12.65 -0.14
CA ALA A 66 -18.65 12.94 1.26
C ALA A 66 -17.80 12.16 2.29
N VAL A 67 -17.17 11.04 1.92
CA VAL A 67 -16.27 10.32 2.84
C VAL A 67 -15.05 11.16 3.26
N LEU A 68 -14.63 12.12 2.43
CA LEU A 68 -13.50 13.00 2.72
C LEU A 68 -13.74 13.88 3.97
N ASP A 69 -14.99 14.19 4.30
CA ASP A 69 -15.33 14.87 5.55
C ASP A 69 -15.06 13.98 6.77
N SER A 70 -15.25 12.67 6.63
CA SER A 70 -14.92 11.71 7.69
C SER A 70 -13.41 11.57 7.87
N VAL A 71 -12.65 11.64 6.77
CA VAL A 71 -11.17 11.68 6.80
C VAL A 71 -10.69 12.91 7.59
N LYS A 72 -11.32 14.07 7.39
CA LYS A 72 -11.05 15.28 8.20
C LYS A 72 -11.44 15.08 9.66
N THR A 73 -12.58 14.44 9.92
CA THR A 73 -13.04 14.14 11.29
C THR A 73 -12.04 13.28 12.04
N PHE A 74 -11.37 12.32 11.39
CA PHE A 74 -10.27 11.56 12.03
C PHE A 74 -9.07 12.45 12.41
N GLY A 75 -8.87 13.56 11.70
CA GLY A 75 -7.82 14.54 11.97
C GLY A 75 -6.65 14.50 10.98
N PHE A 76 -6.75 13.77 9.87
CA PHE A 76 -5.70 13.76 8.85
C PHE A 76 -5.66 15.07 8.04
N ASN A 77 -4.47 15.47 7.60
CA ASN A 77 -4.23 16.66 6.77
C ASN A 77 -3.41 16.39 5.49
N ALA A 78 -2.96 15.16 5.28
CA ALA A 78 -2.36 14.71 4.03
C ALA A 78 -2.81 13.28 3.69
N LEU A 79 -2.72 12.89 2.42
CA LEU A 79 -3.09 11.58 1.93
C LEU A 79 -2.03 11.00 0.99
N SER A 80 -1.83 9.68 1.06
CA SER A 80 -1.27 8.93 -0.05
C SER A 80 -2.40 8.41 -0.95
N LEU A 81 -2.20 8.50 -2.26
CA LEU A 81 -3.08 7.92 -3.27
C LEU A 81 -2.36 6.88 -4.14
N ALA A 82 -1.09 6.57 -3.89
CA ALA A 82 -0.38 5.52 -4.62
C ALA A 82 -0.75 4.15 -4.05
N ASN A 83 -1.68 3.45 -4.70
CA ASN A 83 -2.05 2.09 -4.34
C ASN A 83 -2.62 1.33 -5.54
N ASN A 84 -2.93 0.06 -5.34
CA ASN A 84 -3.53 -0.81 -6.35
C ASN A 84 -4.94 -0.38 -6.81
N HIS A 85 -5.67 0.37 -5.97
CA HIS A 85 -7.06 0.75 -6.19
C HIS A 85 -7.25 2.12 -6.86
N SER A 86 -6.19 2.92 -6.99
CA SER A 86 -6.24 4.27 -7.57
C SER A 86 -6.81 4.33 -8.99
N LEU A 87 -6.77 3.19 -9.71
CA LEU A 87 -7.22 3.06 -11.10
C LEU A 87 -8.38 2.07 -11.24
N ASP A 88 -9.16 1.79 -10.18
CA ASP A 88 -10.33 0.89 -10.31
C ASP A 88 -11.36 1.41 -11.31
N TYR A 89 -11.41 2.72 -11.54
CA TYR A 89 -12.28 3.38 -12.53
C TYR A 89 -11.49 4.12 -13.63
N SER A 90 -10.37 3.52 -14.01
CA SER A 90 -9.49 3.98 -15.10
C SER A 90 -8.99 5.42 -14.89
N PHE A 91 -8.47 6.05 -15.95
CA PHE A 91 -7.90 7.39 -15.86
C PHE A 91 -8.93 8.45 -15.44
N GLU A 92 -10.17 8.33 -15.91
CA GLU A 92 -11.23 9.29 -15.55
C GLU A 92 -11.57 9.23 -14.05
N GLY A 93 -11.67 8.02 -13.48
CA GLY A 93 -11.90 7.84 -12.05
C GLY A 93 -10.74 8.37 -11.20
N LEU A 94 -9.50 8.19 -11.65
CA LEU A 94 -8.32 8.78 -11.00
C LEU A 94 -8.38 10.31 -11.03
N ILE A 95 -8.67 10.92 -12.19
CA ILE A 95 -8.75 12.38 -12.35
C ILE A 95 -9.84 12.96 -11.44
N LYS A 96 -11.02 12.34 -11.41
CA LYS A 96 -12.11 12.73 -10.49
C LYS A 96 -11.69 12.61 -9.03
N THR A 97 -10.98 11.55 -8.66
CA THR A 97 -10.45 11.37 -7.31
C THR A 97 -9.51 12.52 -6.93
N LEU A 98 -8.57 12.87 -7.81
CA LEU A 98 -7.66 14.00 -7.62
C LEU A 98 -8.43 15.32 -7.44
N ASP A 99 -9.46 15.56 -8.26
CA ASP A 99 -10.28 16.77 -8.19
C ASP A 99 -11.05 16.86 -6.86
N TYR A 100 -11.74 15.80 -6.44
CA TYR A 100 -12.51 15.80 -5.20
C TYR A 100 -11.62 15.87 -3.95
N VAL A 101 -10.47 15.19 -3.95
CA VAL A 101 -9.47 15.28 -2.87
C VAL A 101 -8.93 16.70 -2.74
N ARG A 102 -8.62 17.35 -3.87
CA ARG A 102 -8.18 18.77 -3.90
C ARG A 102 -9.28 19.72 -3.45
N GLN A 103 -10.52 19.53 -3.92
CA GLN A 103 -11.68 20.34 -3.51
C GLN A 103 -11.97 20.20 -2.01
N ALA A 104 -11.74 19.02 -1.44
CA ALA A 104 -11.83 18.81 0.00
C ALA A 104 -10.68 19.48 0.78
N GLY A 105 -9.64 19.99 0.12
CA GLY A 105 -8.51 20.69 0.74
C GLY A 105 -7.41 19.76 1.26
N PHE A 106 -7.37 18.50 0.80
CA PHE A 106 -6.28 17.60 1.12
C PHE A 106 -5.09 17.80 0.19
N LEU A 107 -3.89 17.72 0.75
CA LEU A 107 -2.68 17.46 -0.01
C LEU A 107 -2.57 15.96 -0.23
N ALA A 108 -2.24 15.55 -1.47
CA ALA A 108 -2.17 14.14 -1.83
C ALA A 108 -0.95 13.83 -2.71
N ALA A 109 -0.26 12.74 -2.40
CA ALA A 109 0.93 12.30 -3.14
C ALA A 109 0.72 10.94 -3.83
N GLY A 110 1.56 10.66 -4.83
CA GLY A 110 1.72 9.32 -5.39
C GLY A 110 0.84 8.99 -6.61
N THR A 111 0.00 9.93 -7.04
CA THR A 111 -0.72 9.86 -8.31
C THR A 111 -0.69 11.20 -9.03
N GLY A 112 -0.86 11.19 -10.34
CA GLY A 112 -0.84 12.41 -11.15
C GLY A 112 -1.29 12.16 -12.58
N LEU A 113 -1.34 13.23 -13.38
CA LEU A 113 -1.71 13.16 -14.80
C LEU A 113 -0.60 12.59 -15.69
N ASN A 114 0.60 12.43 -15.14
CA ASN A 114 1.79 11.85 -15.75
C ASN A 114 2.77 11.41 -14.64
N LEU A 115 3.86 10.74 -15.02
CA LEU A 115 4.84 10.24 -14.05
C LEU A 115 5.55 11.35 -13.28
N HIS A 116 5.79 12.51 -13.91
CA HIS A 116 6.44 13.63 -13.24
C HIS A 116 5.59 14.10 -12.04
N GLU A 117 4.31 14.40 -12.27
CA GLU A 117 3.36 14.78 -11.22
C GLU A 117 3.21 13.70 -10.15
N ALA A 118 3.02 12.44 -10.57
CA ALA A 118 2.82 11.34 -9.62
C ALA A 118 4.02 11.15 -8.67
N SER A 119 5.24 11.41 -9.17
CA SER A 119 6.47 11.26 -8.40
C SER A 119 6.81 12.42 -7.47
N GLN A 120 6.18 13.59 -7.64
CA GLN A 120 6.55 14.79 -6.88
C GLN A 120 6.28 14.61 -5.37
N PRO A 121 7.17 15.15 -4.51
CA PRO A 121 6.83 15.37 -3.12
C PRO A 121 5.70 16.41 -3.02
N VAL A 122 4.75 16.18 -2.11
CA VAL A 122 3.87 17.26 -1.63
C VAL A 122 4.42 17.82 -0.34
N TYR A 123 4.33 19.14 -0.18
CA TYR A 123 4.85 19.84 0.99
C TYR A 123 3.73 20.40 1.85
N LEU A 124 3.84 20.24 3.16
CA LEU A 124 2.91 20.81 4.13
C LEU A 124 3.68 21.60 5.19
N ASP A 125 3.39 22.89 5.30
CA ASP A 125 3.86 23.73 6.39
C ASP A 125 3.02 23.49 7.65
N CYS A 126 3.70 23.12 8.73
CA CYS A 126 3.08 22.90 10.04
C CYS A 126 3.82 23.73 11.09
N GLN A 127 3.24 23.82 12.30
CA GLN A 127 3.84 24.57 13.41
C GLN A 127 5.27 24.11 13.75
N SER A 128 5.58 22.82 13.58
CA SER A 128 6.88 22.25 13.93
C SER A 128 7.89 22.12 12.78
N GLY A 129 7.56 22.62 11.59
CA GLY A 129 8.43 22.59 10.41
C GLY A 129 7.68 22.33 9.11
N ARG A 130 8.43 22.24 8.01
CA ARG A 130 7.92 21.88 6.68
C ARG A 130 8.16 20.40 6.41
N PHE A 131 7.09 19.70 6.05
CA PHE A 131 7.09 18.25 5.84
C PHE A 131 6.94 17.95 4.35
N ALA A 132 7.65 16.95 3.85
CA ALA A 132 7.45 16.37 2.52
C ALA A 132 6.87 14.96 2.63
N LEU A 133 5.89 14.66 1.79
CA LEU A 133 5.36 13.30 1.58
C LEU A 133 5.60 12.89 0.14
N ILE A 134 6.26 11.76 -0.05
CA ILE A 134 6.40 11.08 -1.33
C ILE A 134 5.71 9.73 -1.19
N ALA A 135 4.80 9.42 -2.11
CA ALA A 135 4.08 8.15 -2.08
C ALA A 135 4.36 7.34 -3.35
N ALA A 136 4.44 6.02 -3.17
CA ALA A 136 4.69 5.07 -4.25
C ALA A 136 4.03 3.71 -3.96
N THR A 137 3.84 2.91 -5.00
CA THR A 137 3.28 1.55 -4.88
C THR A 137 4.03 0.56 -5.74
N SER A 138 4.27 -0.66 -5.24
CA SER A 138 4.71 -1.80 -6.07
C SER A 138 3.55 -2.66 -6.56
N THR A 139 2.38 -2.54 -5.94
CA THR A 139 1.19 -3.30 -6.30
C THR A 139 0.32 -2.48 -7.22
N PHE A 140 0.36 -2.77 -8.52
CA PHE A 140 -0.53 -2.12 -9.49
C PHE A 140 -0.64 -2.97 -10.76
N LYS A 141 -1.67 -2.69 -11.56
CA LYS A 141 -1.78 -3.20 -12.92
C LYS A 141 -0.95 -2.31 -13.85
N LEU A 142 -0.26 -2.90 -14.84
CA LEU A 142 0.69 -2.16 -15.70
C LEU A 142 0.07 -0.94 -16.41
N TYR A 143 -1.23 -0.98 -16.75
CA TYR A 143 -1.93 0.17 -17.32
C TYR A 143 -2.08 1.34 -16.34
N GLY A 144 -2.05 1.07 -15.03
CA GLY A 144 -2.18 2.08 -13.99
C GLY A 144 -0.87 2.77 -13.61
N LEU A 145 0.26 2.31 -14.12
CA LEU A 145 1.55 2.99 -13.98
C LEU A 145 1.48 4.35 -14.70
N ALA A 146 1.81 5.43 -13.99
CA ALA A 146 1.93 6.75 -14.60
C ALA A 146 3.03 6.74 -15.67
N GLY A 147 2.74 7.33 -16.82
CA GLY A 147 3.65 7.36 -17.98
C GLY A 147 4.41 8.67 -18.06
N GLU A 148 5.66 8.60 -18.53
CA GLU A 148 6.43 9.79 -18.88
C GLU A 148 5.83 10.49 -20.11
N GLN A 149 5.98 11.82 -20.13
CA GLN A 149 5.71 12.61 -21.31
C GLN A 149 6.93 12.57 -22.24
N SER A 150 6.69 12.50 -23.55
CA SER A 150 7.71 12.70 -24.56
C SER A 150 7.52 14.04 -25.27
N ALA A 151 8.46 14.42 -26.15
CA ALA A 151 8.28 15.59 -27.01
C ALA A 151 7.07 15.50 -27.95
N GLN A 152 6.51 14.30 -28.16
CA GLN A 152 5.46 14.04 -29.14
C GLN A 152 4.11 13.67 -28.52
N LEU A 153 4.13 13.06 -27.33
CA LEU A 153 2.92 12.52 -26.69
C LEU A 153 2.87 12.91 -25.21
N PRO A 154 1.68 13.25 -24.68
CA PRO A 154 1.51 13.53 -23.26
C PRO A 154 1.80 12.28 -22.42
N GLY A 155 2.15 12.51 -21.15
CA GLY A 155 2.26 11.43 -20.18
C GLY A 155 0.90 10.79 -19.88
N ARG A 156 0.94 9.60 -19.29
CA ARG A 156 -0.26 8.84 -18.93
C ARG A 156 -0.61 9.05 -17.45
N PRO A 157 -1.86 9.36 -17.09
CA PRO A 157 -2.27 9.42 -15.69
C PRO A 157 -2.07 8.08 -14.99
N GLY A 158 -1.68 8.10 -13.73
CA GLY A 158 -1.48 6.87 -12.97
C GLY A 158 -0.83 7.07 -11.62
N VAL A 159 -0.37 5.95 -11.06
CA VAL A 159 0.39 5.90 -9.81
C VAL A 159 1.89 6.07 -10.05
N ASN A 160 2.60 6.59 -9.05
CA ASN A 160 4.06 6.49 -8.95
C ASN A 160 4.44 5.05 -8.62
N GLY A 161 4.44 4.21 -9.65
CA GLY A 161 4.69 2.78 -9.50
C GLY A 161 6.18 2.45 -9.42
N ILE A 162 6.56 1.59 -8.49
CA ILE A 162 7.89 1.00 -8.39
C ILE A 162 7.81 -0.44 -8.87
N ARG A 163 8.36 -0.72 -10.05
CA ARG A 163 8.44 -2.07 -10.57
C ARG A 163 9.52 -2.85 -9.85
N TYR A 164 9.40 -4.17 -9.93
CA TYR A 164 10.41 -5.12 -9.50
C TYR A 164 10.50 -6.25 -10.51
N LYS A 165 11.62 -6.95 -10.49
CA LYS A 165 11.87 -8.16 -11.25
C LYS A 165 11.79 -9.33 -10.30
N GLU A 166 11.13 -10.39 -10.75
CA GLU A 166 11.15 -11.69 -10.08
C GLU A 166 12.00 -12.66 -10.91
N ARG A 167 12.91 -13.36 -10.24
CA ARG A 167 13.65 -14.49 -10.82
C ARG A 167 13.55 -15.69 -9.89
N TYR A 168 13.55 -16.87 -10.48
CA TYR A 168 13.48 -18.13 -9.76
C TYR A 168 14.78 -18.89 -9.96
N GLN A 169 15.54 -19.06 -8.89
CA GLN A 169 16.66 -19.99 -8.90
C GLN A 169 16.11 -21.40 -8.69
N VAL A 170 16.60 -22.36 -9.48
CA VAL A 170 16.20 -23.78 -9.42
C VAL A 170 17.42 -24.67 -9.66
N THR A 171 17.35 -25.92 -9.22
CA THR A 171 18.46 -26.88 -9.47
C THR A 171 18.54 -27.24 -10.96
N ALA A 172 19.70 -27.74 -11.41
CA ALA A 172 19.89 -28.21 -12.79
C ALA A 172 18.80 -29.19 -13.24
N ALA A 173 18.42 -30.14 -12.38
CA ALA A 173 17.38 -31.13 -12.65
C ALA A 173 15.99 -30.48 -12.81
N GLN A 174 15.66 -29.51 -11.97
CA GLN A 174 14.40 -28.77 -12.07
C GLN A 174 14.36 -27.90 -13.33
N LEU A 175 15.47 -27.24 -13.68
CA LEU A 175 15.57 -26.44 -14.89
C LEU A 175 15.41 -27.30 -16.14
N ALA A 176 16.02 -28.49 -16.16
CA ALA A 176 15.86 -29.46 -17.24
C ALA A 176 14.40 -29.92 -17.40
N ALA A 177 13.71 -30.21 -16.29
CA ALA A 177 12.29 -30.58 -16.30
C ALA A 177 11.40 -29.43 -16.83
N LEU A 178 11.69 -28.18 -16.46
CA LEU A 178 10.98 -27.01 -17.01
C LEU A 178 11.19 -26.88 -18.53
N ARG A 179 12.41 -27.11 -19.02
CA ARG A 179 12.69 -27.14 -20.46
C ARG A 179 11.88 -28.21 -21.17
N GLU A 180 11.91 -29.43 -20.65
CA GLU A 180 11.16 -30.57 -21.20
C GLU A 180 9.67 -30.27 -21.30
N ILE A 181 9.06 -29.74 -20.22
CA ILE A 181 7.65 -29.36 -20.20
C ILE A 181 7.37 -28.25 -21.23
N SER A 182 8.19 -27.21 -21.28
CA SER A 182 8.01 -26.09 -22.21
C SER A 182 8.07 -26.55 -23.66
N ASP A 183 9.05 -27.40 -24.00
CA ASP A 183 9.27 -27.93 -25.35
C ASP A 183 8.16 -28.89 -25.78
N ALA A 184 7.71 -29.77 -24.86
CA ALA A 184 6.66 -30.75 -25.14
C ALA A 184 5.29 -30.08 -25.32
N THR A 185 5.00 -29.04 -24.54
CA THR A 185 3.71 -28.32 -24.58
C THR A 185 3.70 -27.12 -25.52
N LYS A 186 4.86 -26.74 -26.08
CA LYS A 186 5.05 -25.52 -26.86
C LYS A 186 4.67 -24.26 -26.08
N LEU A 187 4.86 -24.29 -24.77
CA LEU A 187 4.47 -23.22 -23.85
C LEU A 187 5.01 -21.86 -24.28
N ASN A 188 6.27 -21.80 -24.73
CA ASN A 188 6.91 -20.56 -25.14
C ASN A 188 6.80 -20.23 -26.63
N ALA A 189 6.21 -21.10 -27.47
CA ALA A 189 6.34 -20.97 -28.92
C ALA A 189 5.92 -19.59 -29.46
N TYR A 190 4.81 -19.04 -28.98
CA TYR A 190 4.39 -17.69 -29.36
C TYR A 190 5.37 -16.61 -28.88
N ARG A 191 5.85 -16.71 -27.63
CA ARG A 191 6.83 -15.78 -27.05
C ARG A 191 8.16 -15.83 -27.81
N ASP A 192 8.58 -17.01 -28.24
CA ASP A 192 9.79 -17.21 -29.03
C ASP A 192 9.66 -16.59 -30.43
N ILE A 193 8.50 -16.75 -31.08
CA ILE A 193 8.18 -16.09 -32.35
C ILE A 193 8.23 -14.58 -32.20
N ILE A 194 7.48 -13.99 -31.27
CA ILE A 194 7.45 -12.53 -31.12
C ILE A 194 8.78 -11.95 -30.64
N ARG A 195 9.61 -12.74 -29.96
CA ARG A 195 11.01 -12.39 -29.66
C ARG A 195 11.87 -12.37 -30.93
N ALA A 196 11.75 -13.39 -31.78
CA ALA A 196 12.44 -13.41 -33.07
C ALA A 196 11.99 -12.29 -34.01
N GLU A 197 10.72 -11.86 -33.91
CA GLU A 197 10.16 -10.70 -34.62
C GLU A 197 10.55 -9.35 -33.99
N GLY A 198 11.18 -9.34 -32.82
CA GLY A 198 11.67 -8.12 -32.15
C GLY A 198 10.65 -7.42 -31.25
N TYR A 199 9.48 -8.02 -30.98
CA TYR A 199 8.47 -7.49 -30.05
C TYR A 199 8.70 -7.86 -28.59
N LEU A 200 9.62 -8.80 -28.32
CA LEU A 200 10.13 -9.10 -26.98
C LEU A 200 11.65 -8.97 -26.94
N ALA A 201 12.16 -8.55 -25.78
CA ALA A 201 13.59 -8.49 -25.53
C ALA A 201 14.24 -9.88 -25.61
N ALA A 202 15.52 -9.88 -26.00
CA ALA A 202 16.36 -11.08 -25.96
C ALA A 202 16.48 -11.61 -24.52
N LEU A 203 16.50 -12.94 -24.37
CA LEU A 203 16.71 -13.57 -23.07
C LEU A 203 18.20 -13.55 -22.72
N PRO A 204 18.55 -13.31 -21.44
CA PRO A 204 19.90 -13.56 -20.95
C PRO A 204 20.32 -15.02 -21.21
N PRO A 205 21.60 -15.28 -21.57
CA PRO A 205 22.05 -16.63 -21.92
C PRO A 205 21.88 -17.68 -20.82
N ASP A 206 21.86 -17.25 -19.56
CA ASP A 206 21.76 -18.05 -18.35
C ASP A 206 20.33 -18.25 -17.84
N GLN A 207 19.32 -17.79 -18.58
CA GLN A 207 17.92 -17.82 -18.18
C GLN A 207 17.04 -18.65 -19.10
N LEU A 208 16.03 -19.27 -18.50
CA LEU A 208 14.91 -19.94 -19.15
C LEU A 208 13.65 -19.10 -18.95
N ASP A 209 13.02 -18.68 -20.05
CA ASP A 209 11.64 -18.21 -20.02
C ASP A 209 10.71 -19.42 -19.83
N PHE A 210 9.74 -19.31 -18.94
CA PHE A 210 8.66 -20.28 -18.77
C PHE A 210 7.34 -19.51 -18.67
N ASN A 211 6.75 -19.22 -19.83
CA ASN A 211 5.54 -18.40 -19.98
C ASN A 211 5.61 -17.01 -19.30
N GLY A 212 6.74 -16.34 -19.44
CA GLY A 212 7.01 -15.01 -18.88
C GLY A 212 7.72 -15.03 -17.53
N LEU A 213 7.80 -16.19 -16.85
CA LEU A 213 8.58 -16.34 -15.63
C LEU A 213 10.02 -16.69 -15.98
N LEU A 214 10.98 -16.07 -15.30
CA LEU A 214 12.41 -16.25 -15.58
C LEU A 214 13.04 -17.18 -14.54
N PHE A 215 13.55 -18.31 -15.01
CA PHE A 215 14.25 -19.31 -14.23
C PHE A 215 15.74 -19.31 -14.54
N GLN A 216 16.57 -19.49 -13.52
CA GLN A 216 18.02 -19.62 -13.65
C GLN A 216 18.52 -20.79 -12.80
N GLU A 217 19.60 -21.42 -13.24
CA GLU A 217 20.21 -22.50 -12.47
C GLU A 217 20.88 -21.96 -11.19
N GLY A 218 20.81 -22.74 -10.10
CA GLY A 218 21.83 -22.70 -9.07
C GLY A 218 21.55 -23.64 -7.91
N ASP A 219 22.33 -23.50 -6.84
CA ASP A 219 22.45 -24.52 -5.79
C ASP A 219 21.18 -24.77 -4.97
N THR A 220 20.35 -23.74 -4.81
CA THR A 220 19.14 -23.80 -3.98
C THR A 220 17.95 -23.17 -4.69
N ALA A 221 16.80 -23.80 -4.56
CA ALA A 221 15.56 -23.29 -5.13
C ALA A 221 15.04 -22.13 -4.28
N LYS A 222 14.91 -20.96 -4.90
CA LYS A 222 14.39 -19.75 -4.22
C LYS A 222 13.83 -18.76 -5.21
N ARG A 223 12.92 -17.92 -4.73
CA ARG A 223 12.48 -16.73 -5.44
C ARG A 223 13.35 -15.55 -5.02
N ILE A 224 13.78 -14.77 -5.99
CA ILE A 224 14.57 -13.56 -5.81
C ILE A 224 13.75 -12.40 -6.38
N THR A 225 13.60 -11.34 -5.60
CA THR A 225 12.91 -10.12 -6.01
C THR A 225 13.88 -8.95 -5.96
N GLU A 226 13.90 -8.12 -7.01
CA GLU A 226 14.79 -6.96 -7.08
C GLU A 226 14.03 -5.75 -7.60
N VAL A 227 14.21 -4.60 -6.96
CA VAL A 227 13.61 -3.34 -7.42
C VAL A 227 14.16 -2.93 -8.80
N GLU A 228 13.29 -2.41 -9.67
CA GLU A 228 13.73 -1.82 -10.94
C GLU A 228 14.53 -0.55 -10.69
N GLN A 229 15.74 -0.48 -11.22
CA GLN A 229 16.69 0.58 -10.86
C GLN A 229 16.20 1.96 -11.30
N GLN A 230 15.62 2.06 -12.49
CA GLN A 230 15.07 3.32 -12.99
C GLN A 230 13.98 3.89 -12.08
N ASP A 231 13.14 3.03 -11.50
CA ASP A 231 12.07 3.48 -10.61
C ASP A 231 12.60 3.88 -9.23
N MET A 232 13.61 3.16 -8.74
CA MET A 232 14.28 3.49 -7.48
C MET A 232 15.07 4.80 -7.58
N GLU A 233 15.82 5.01 -8.66
CA GLU A 233 16.54 6.26 -8.93
C GLU A 233 15.59 7.46 -9.02
N ARG A 234 14.41 7.28 -9.63
CA ARG A 234 13.37 8.32 -9.64
C ARG A 234 12.93 8.67 -8.21
N LEU A 235 12.72 7.68 -7.35
CA LEU A 235 12.32 7.91 -5.97
C LEU A 235 13.42 8.62 -5.17
N GLU A 236 14.67 8.17 -5.29
CA GLU A 236 15.84 8.79 -4.65
C GLU A 236 16.04 10.24 -5.10
N LYS A 237 15.83 10.52 -6.39
CA LYS A 237 15.86 11.88 -6.93
C LYS A 237 14.81 12.78 -6.26
N MET A 238 13.60 12.28 -6.05
CA MET A 238 12.54 13.06 -5.39
C MET A 238 12.81 13.25 -3.89
N ILE A 239 13.46 12.28 -3.25
CA ILE A 239 13.96 12.46 -1.88
C ILE A 239 15.02 13.57 -1.84
N PHE A 240 15.97 13.57 -2.78
CA PHE A 240 16.97 14.64 -2.88
C PHE A 240 16.33 16.02 -3.06
N GLU A 241 15.37 16.17 -3.98
CA GLU A 241 14.62 17.44 -4.15
C GLU A 241 13.89 17.85 -2.87
N ALA A 242 13.26 16.90 -2.17
CA ALA A 242 12.58 17.15 -0.91
C ALA A 242 13.53 17.63 0.19
N ARG A 243 14.77 17.14 0.25
CA ARG A 243 15.77 17.59 1.24
C ARG A 243 16.14 19.05 1.12
N LEU A 244 15.98 19.64 -0.07
CA LEU A 244 16.28 21.05 -0.30
C LEU A 244 15.16 21.98 0.18
N GLN A 245 13.97 21.45 0.49
CA GLN A 245 12.79 22.25 0.79
C GLN A 245 12.05 21.86 2.08
N ALA A 246 12.31 20.68 2.66
CA ALA A 246 11.60 20.18 3.83
C ALA A 246 12.56 19.83 4.98
N ASP A 247 12.08 20.03 6.20
CA ASP A 247 12.77 19.66 7.43
C ASP A 247 12.65 18.15 7.71
N ALA A 248 11.56 17.52 7.23
CA ALA A 248 11.37 16.06 7.29
C ALA A 248 10.70 15.51 6.03
N ILE A 249 11.05 14.26 5.70
CA ILE A 249 10.63 13.58 4.47
C ILE A 249 10.07 12.22 4.85
N ILE A 250 8.83 11.96 4.47
CA ILE A 250 8.12 10.71 4.73
C ILE A 250 7.87 10.00 3.41
N ILE A 251 8.18 8.70 3.38
CA ILE A 251 7.82 7.83 2.27
C ILE A 251 6.59 7.02 2.66
N SER A 252 5.56 7.06 1.84
CA SER A 252 4.44 6.11 1.89
C SER A 252 4.65 5.06 0.80
N LEU A 253 4.70 3.79 1.18
CA LEU A 253 4.94 2.68 0.27
C LEU A 253 3.82 1.64 0.37
N HIS A 254 3.02 1.50 -0.67
CA HIS A 254 1.95 0.50 -0.71
C HIS A 254 2.42 -0.76 -1.48
N ALA A 255 2.49 -1.91 -0.81
CA ALA A 255 3.12 -3.12 -1.33
C ALA A 255 2.50 -4.41 -0.75
N HIS A 256 1.98 -5.28 -1.62
CA HIS A 256 1.33 -6.54 -1.24
C HIS A 256 2.31 -7.71 -1.31
N GLU A 257 3.42 -7.53 -2.02
CA GLU A 257 4.39 -8.59 -2.26
C GLU A 257 4.93 -9.13 -0.94
N LEU A 258 5.00 -10.46 -0.85
CA LEU A 258 5.35 -11.18 0.37
C LEU A 258 6.63 -11.98 0.20
N GLY A 259 7.35 -12.20 1.28
CA GLY A 259 8.47 -13.14 1.39
C GLY A 259 7.99 -14.51 1.84
N GLY A 260 8.63 -15.58 1.36
CA GLY A 260 8.27 -16.96 1.74
C GLY A 260 6.80 -17.30 1.45
N THR A 261 6.06 -17.67 2.50
CA THR A 261 4.66 -18.14 2.42
C THR A 261 3.67 -17.35 3.28
N SER A 262 4.12 -16.28 3.96
CA SER A 262 3.26 -15.46 4.83
C SER A 262 3.13 -14.03 4.30
N LYS A 263 1.91 -13.49 4.30
CA LYS A 263 1.66 -12.07 3.98
C LYS A 263 2.30 -11.11 4.99
N GLU A 264 2.56 -11.56 6.21
CA GLU A 264 3.20 -10.79 7.28
C GLU A 264 4.70 -10.60 7.03
N THR A 265 5.30 -11.38 6.13
CA THR A 265 6.70 -11.23 5.72
C THR A 265 6.75 -10.39 4.44
N PRO A 266 7.42 -9.22 4.41
CA PRO A 266 7.62 -8.46 3.18
C PRO A 266 8.55 -9.20 2.22
N ALA A 267 8.45 -8.90 0.92
CA ALA A 267 9.44 -9.36 -0.06
C ALA A 267 10.76 -8.57 0.07
N ASP A 268 11.90 -9.19 -0.25
CA ASP A 268 13.24 -8.61 -0.08
C ASP A 268 13.42 -7.24 -0.74
N PHE A 269 12.79 -7.03 -1.90
CA PHE A 269 12.89 -5.74 -2.59
C PHE A 269 12.15 -4.60 -1.84
N ILE A 270 11.15 -4.91 -1.02
CA ILE A 270 10.45 -3.92 -0.19
C ILE A 270 11.39 -3.40 0.89
N GLU A 271 12.13 -4.30 1.56
CA GLU A 271 13.19 -3.92 2.52
C GLU A 271 14.27 -3.09 1.82
N THR A 272 14.68 -3.51 0.63
CA THR A 272 15.65 -2.78 -0.19
C THR A 272 15.18 -1.36 -0.51
N ILE A 273 13.92 -1.19 -0.93
CA ILE A 273 13.35 0.15 -1.19
C ILE A 273 13.37 0.98 0.09
N ALA A 274 12.91 0.42 1.21
CA ALA A 274 12.81 1.15 2.47
C ALA A 274 14.18 1.63 2.97
N HIS A 275 15.20 0.75 2.96
CA HIS A 275 16.57 1.11 3.34
C HIS A 275 17.15 2.16 2.41
N ARG A 276 17.00 2.01 1.08
CA ARG A 276 17.49 3.00 0.11
C ARG A 276 16.81 4.36 0.26
N CYS A 277 15.52 4.39 0.62
CA CYS A 277 14.84 5.65 0.91
C CYS A 277 15.46 6.38 2.10
N ILE A 278 15.72 5.66 3.21
CA ILE A 278 16.38 6.25 4.38
C ILE A 278 17.80 6.70 4.03
N ASP A 279 18.54 5.91 3.25
CA ASP A 279 19.90 6.25 2.80
C ASP A 279 19.95 7.51 1.93
N ALA A 280 18.94 7.72 1.10
CA ALA A 280 18.78 8.95 0.32
C ALA A 280 18.42 10.17 1.19
N GLY A 281 17.93 9.96 2.41
CA GLY A 281 17.62 10.99 3.40
C GLY A 281 16.14 11.11 3.79
N ALA A 282 15.34 10.08 3.53
CA ALA A 282 14.03 9.98 4.15
C ALA A 282 14.15 9.82 5.67
N HIS A 283 13.17 10.33 6.39
CA HIS A 283 13.13 10.32 7.85
C HIS A 283 12.20 9.24 8.42
N ALA A 284 11.31 8.68 7.60
CA ALA A 284 10.55 7.47 7.88
C ALA A 284 10.03 6.83 6.59
N VAL A 285 9.78 5.53 6.64
CA VAL A 285 9.04 4.79 5.60
C VAL A 285 7.81 4.16 6.24
N ILE A 286 6.63 4.44 5.70
CA ILE A 286 5.35 3.95 6.20
C ILE A 286 4.73 3.04 5.13
N GLY A 287 4.66 1.76 5.45
CA GLY A 287 4.16 0.70 4.59
C GLY A 287 2.65 0.52 4.68
N HIS A 288 2.06 0.10 3.57
CA HIS A 288 0.64 -0.17 3.39
C HIS A 288 0.44 -1.38 2.45
N GLY A 289 -0.79 -1.88 2.30
CA GLY A 289 -1.19 -2.86 1.27
C GLY A 289 -1.58 -4.27 1.73
N PRO A 290 -0.82 -4.99 2.58
CA PRO A 290 -1.11 -6.39 2.83
C PRO A 290 -2.38 -6.64 3.67
N HIS A 291 -3.08 -5.57 4.11
CA HIS A 291 -4.22 -5.57 5.04
C HIS A 291 -3.93 -6.22 6.41
N LEU A 292 -2.65 -6.41 6.72
CA LEU A 292 -2.15 -7.02 7.93
C LEU A 292 -1.00 -6.18 8.47
N LEU A 293 -0.75 -6.26 9.77
CA LEU A 293 0.48 -5.73 10.33
C LEU A 293 1.70 -6.50 9.79
N ARG A 294 2.78 -5.75 9.59
CA ARG A 294 4.11 -6.29 9.29
C ARG A 294 5.12 -5.70 10.30
N PRO A 295 6.35 -6.25 10.38
CA PRO A 295 7.37 -5.78 11.32
C PRO A 295 7.61 -4.26 11.30
N LEU A 296 8.07 -3.74 12.43
CA LEU A 296 8.66 -2.42 12.58
C LEU A 296 10.18 -2.56 12.74
N GLU A 297 10.92 -1.76 11.99
CA GLU A 297 12.38 -1.66 12.05
C GLU A 297 12.82 -0.23 12.41
N LEU A 298 13.88 -0.10 13.19
CA LEU A 298 14.61 1.17 13.37
C LEU A 298 15.92 1.13 12.58
N TYR A 299 15.85 1.49 11.29
CA TYR A 299 17.01 1.48 10.40
C TYR A 299 17.72 2.84 10.44
N LYS A 300 19.01 2.85 10.85
CA LYS A 300 19.81 4.08 11.02
C LYS A 300 19.11 5.15 11.88
N GLY A 301 18.36 4.70 12.89
CA GLY A 301 17.59 5.57 13.80
C GLY A 301 16.30 6.14 13.20
N CYS A 302 15.90 5.73 12.00
CA CYS A 302 14.64 6.12 11.36
C CYS A 302 13.64 4.95 11.40
N PRO A 303 12.36 5.21 11.67
CA PRO A 303 11.34 4.15 11.70
C PRO A 303 10.93 3.71 10.29
N ILE A 304 10.88 2.40 10.09
CA ILE A 304 10.31 1.72 8.93
C ILE A 304 9.17 0.83 9.42
N PHE A 305 7.95 1.16 9.03
CA PHE A 305 6.81 0.28 9.19
C PHE A 305 6.59 -0.46 7.89
N TYR A 306 6.66 -1.79 7.88
CA TYR A 306 6.41 -2.55 6.65
C TYR A 306 4.91 -2.67 6.31
N SER A 307 4.03 -2.43 7.29
CA SER A 307 2.59 -2.25 7.12
C SER A 307 1.96 -1.80 8.43
N LEU A 308 1.01 -0.87 8.37
CA LEU A 308 0.22 -0.41 9.51
C LEU A 308 -1.13 -1.12 9.69
N GLY A 309 -1.52 -2.00 8.76
CA GLY A 309 -2.85 -2.64 8.74
C GLY A 309 -3.96 -1.70 8.23
N ASP A 310 -5.22 -2.13 8.34
CA ASP A 310 -6.37 -1.33 7.88
C ASP A 310 -6.89 -0.42 8.99
N PHE A 311 -6.76 0.89 8.83
CA PHE A 311 -7.34 1.85 9.76
C PHE A 311 -8.86 1.96 9.58
N VAL A 312 -9.35 1.78 8.36
CA VAL A 312 -10.77 1.63 8.02
C VAL A 312 -10.89 0.45 7.06
N LEU A 313 -11.69 -0.56 7.43
CA LEU A 313 -11.92 -1.77 6.61
C LEU A 313 -13.39 -1.90 6.18
N GLN A 314 -13.73 -1.42 4.98
CA GLN A 314 -15.11 -1.42 4.46
C GLN A 314 -15.25 -2.09 3.08
N ASN A 315 -14.40 -3.08 2.76
CA ASN A 315 -14.40 -3.78 1.48
C ASN A 315 -15.74 -4.49 1.15
N GLU A 316 -16.55 -4.81 2.16
CA GLU A 316 -17.86 -5.46 2.04
C GLU A 316 -19.03 -4.44 2.02
N ASN A 317 -18.71 -3.13 1.94
CA ASN A 317 -19.66 -2.03 1.86
C ASN A 317 -19.68 -1.34 0.47
N ILE A 318 -18.97 -1.87 -0.53
CA ILE A 318 -19.00 -1.33 -1.90
C ILE A 318 -20.43 -1.43 -2.45
N LEU A 319 -20.92 -0.33 -3.02
CA LEU A 319 -22.33 -0.18 -3.41
C LEU A 319 -22.62 -0.67 -4.83
N ARG A 320 -21.62 -0.62 -5.73
CA ARG A 320 -21.78 -1.03 -7.13
C ARG A 320 -20.52 -1.70 -7.63
N GLY A 321 -20.69 -2.66 -8.54
CA GLY A 321 -19.60 -3.39 -9.18
C GLY A 321 -19.86 -3.56 -10.67
N PRO A 322 -18.82 -3.79 -11.48
CA PRO A 322 -18.98 -3.99 -12.90
C PRO A 322 -19.35 -5.46 -13.22
N ALA A 323 -19.97 -5.69 -14.39
CA ALA A 323 -20.45 -7.01 -14.79
C ALA A 323 -19.37 -8.11 -14.74
N GLN A 324 -18.10 -7.78 -15.05
CA GLN A 324 -17.00 -8.75 -14.95
C GLN A 324 -16.75 -9.25 -13.53
N TRP A 325 -17.03 -8.44 -12.50
CA TRP A 325 -16.83 -8.84 -11.11
C TRP A 325 -17.87 -9.89 -10.69
N PHE A 326 -19.13 -9.70 -11.07
CA PHE A 326 -20.19 -10.69 -10.88
C PHE A 326 -19.87 -12.00 -11.61
N ARG A 327 -19.45 -11.92 -12.87
CA ARG A 327 -19.08 -13.09 -13.67
C ARG A 327 -17.90 -13.86 -13.07
N ALA A 328 -16.90 -13.17 -12.52
CA ALA A 328 -15.77 -13.80 -11.83
C ALA A 328 -16.22 -14.62 -10.60
N GLN A 329 -17.33 -14.25 -9.98
CA GLN A 329 -17.97 -15.01 -8.90
C GLN A 329 -19.05 -15.99 -9.39
N LYS A 330 -19.12 -16.23 -10.71
CA LYS A 330 -20.13 -17.09 -11.36
C LYS A 330 -21.57 -16.61 -11.15
N LEU A 331 -21.76 -15.29 -11.08
CA LEU A 331 -23.07 -14.64 -10.94
C LEU A 331 -23.45 -13.90 -12.23
N SER A 332 -24.75 -13.70 -12.41
CA SER A 332 -25.29 -12.84 -13.46
C SER A 332 -25.05 -11.36 -13.13
N PRO A 333 -24.88 -10.46 -14.12
CA PRO A 333 -24.68 -9.03 -13.87
C PRO A 333 -25.83 -8.28 -13.19
N ASP A 334 -27.03 -8.86 -13.11
CA ASP A 334 -28.19 -8.33 -12.38
C ASP A 334 -28.26 -8.82 -10.92
N ALA A 335 -27.34 -9.68 -10.49
CA ALA A 335 -27.22 -10.08 -9.10
C ALA A 335 -26.92 -8.88 -8.18
N THR A 336 -27.35 -8.97 -6.94
CA THR A 336 -27.10 -7.91 -5.94
C THR A 336 -25.64 -7.94 -5.47
N MET A 337 -25.13 -6.79 -4.99
CA MET A 337 -23.83 -6.74 -4.31
C MET A 337 -23.77 -7.70 -3.12
N HIS A 338 -24.90 -7.98 -2.45
CA HIS A 338 -24.93 -8.93 -1.34
C HIS A 338 -24.64 -10.37 -1.80
N GLU A 339 -25.24 -10.81 -2.92
CA GLU A 339 -24.96 -12.11 -3.50
C GLU A 339 -23.50 -12.23 -3.95
N LEU A 340 -22.96 -11.18 -4.56
CA LEU A 340 -21.54 -11.10 -4.93
C LEU A 340 -20.64 -11.30 -3.71
N PHE A 341 -20.90 -10.57 -2.63
CA PHE A 341 -20.13 -10.66 -1.40
C PHE A 341 -20.28 -12.02 -0.71
N ALA A 342 -21.49 -12.60 -0.69
CA ALA A 342 -21.72 -13.93 -0.16
C ALA A 342 -20.95 -15.00 -0.95
N ALA A 343 -20.92 -14.90 -2.28
CA ALA A 343 -20.16 -15.80 -3.15
C ALA A 343 -18.63 -15.62 -2.95
N ARG A 344 -18.16 -14.37 -2.93
CA ARG A 344 -16.74 -14.05 -2.73
C ARG A 344 -16.22 -14.55 -1.38
N SER A 345 -16.88 -14.17 -0.30
CA SER A 345 -16.44 -14.48 1.07
C SER A 345 -16.88 -15.85 1.58
N LYS A 346 -17.70 -16.59 0.80
CA LYS A 346 -18.39 -17.80 1.26
C LYS A 346 -19.08 -17.53 2.61
N GLN A 347 -19.91 -16.49 2.66
CA GLN A 347 -20.55 -16.00 3.89
C GLN A 347 -19.55 -15.75 5.04
N PHE A 348 -18.50 -14.95 4.77
CA PHE A 348 -17.44 -14.58 5.72
C PHE A 348 -16.54 -15.74 6.21
N THR A 349 -16.61 -16.92 5.60
CA THR A 349 -15.72 -18.05 5.95
C THR A 349 -14.38 -18.05 5.19
N ARG A 350 -14.20 -17.14 4.23
CA ARG A 350 -12.92 -16.87 3.53
C ARG A 350 -12.77 -15.39 3.17
N GLY A 351 -11.53 -14.96 2.94
CA GLY A 351 -11.21 -13.60 2.50
C GLY A 351 -10.77 -12.70 3.65
N LEU A 352 -10.79 -11.37 3.46
CA LEU A 352 -10.32 -10.42 4.48
C LEU A 352 -11.13 -10.52 5.79
N TYR A 353 -12.41 -10.89 5.72
CA TYR A 353 -13.30 -10.87 6.88
C TYR A 353 -13.25 -12.17 7.71
N SER A 354 -12.43 -13.16 7.34
CA SER A 354 -12.35 -14.46 8.01
C SER A 354 -11.22 -14.59 9.04
N ASP A 355 -10.30 -13.62 9.10
CA ASP A 355 -9.17 -13.63 10.03
C ASP A 355 -9.23 -12.35 10.90
N PRO A 356 -9.28 -12.45 12.24
CA PRO A 356 -9.29 -11.27 13.12
C PRO A 356 -8.11 -10.35 12.88
N LYS A 357 -6.94 -10.87 12.45
CA LYS A 357 -5.75 -10.07 12.19
C LYS A 357 -5.94 -9.01 11.10
N MET A 358 -6.89 -9.22 10.19
CA MET A 358 -7.21 -8.27 9.12
C MET A 358 -7.91 -7.02 9.64
N PHE A 359 -8.46 -7.06 10.85
CA PHE A 359 -9.14 -5.92 11.47
C PHE A 359 -8.21 -5.13 12.38
N GLU A 360 -6.94 -5.53 12.49
CA GLU A 360 -5.99 -4.97 13.43
C GLU A 360 -5.08 -3.98 12.70
N ALA A 361 -4.85 -2.86 13.37
CA ALA A 361 -3.97 -1.81 12.88
C ALA A 361 -3.23 -1.16 14.04
N VAL A 362 -2.20 -0.40 13.70
CA VAL A 362 -1.53 0.49 14.65
C VAL A 362 -1.42 1.89 14.09
N VAL A 363 -1.66 2.89 14.93
CA VAL A 363 -1.45 4.31 14.62
C VAL A 363 -0.16 4.75 15.31
N PRO A 364 0.95 4.93 14.58
CA PRO A 364 2.18 5.45 15.17
C PRO A 364 2.11 6.96 15.39
N TYR A 365 2.64 7.40 16.53
CA TYR A 365 3.01 8.77 16.83
C TYR A 365 4.51 8.83 17.09
N TRP A 366 5.22 9.71 16.40
CA TRP A 366 6.64 9.89 16.67
C TRP A 366 7.07 11.35 16.65
N GLU A 367 8.17 11.59 17.36
CA GLU A 367 8.80 12.90 17.47
C GLU A 367 10.21 12.84 16.91
N MET A 368 10.56 13.82 16.10
CA MET A 368 11.92 14.00 15.61
C MET A 368 12.46 15.38 15.98
N GLN A 369 13.74 15.40 16.31
CA GLN A 369 14.50 16.61 16.59
C GLN A 369 15.86 16.48 15.93
N ASP A 370 16.27 17.50 15.18
CA ASP A 370 17.54 17.56 14.45
C ASP A 370 17.79 16.32 13.57
N GLY A 371 16.73 15.90 12.85
CA GLY A 371 16.76 14.71 11.98
C GLY A 371 16.78 13.36 12.70
N ARG A 372 16.71 13.33 14.03
CA ARG A 372 16.78 12.10 14.83
C ARG A 372 15.46 11.77 15.52
N LEU A 373 15.09 10.49 15.55
CA LEU A 373 13.96 9.98 16.31
C LEU A 373 14.19 10.15 17.82
N LYS A 374 13.23 10.76 18.52
CA LYS A 374 13.27 11.00 19.97
C LYS A 374 12.22 10.23 20.75
N LYS A 375 11.10 9.92 20.11
CA LYS A 375 10.00 9.18 20.70
C LYS A 375 9.23 8.45 19.62
N LEU A 376 8.79 7.23 19.93
CA LEU A 376 7.87 6.48 19.09
C LEU A 376 6.87 5.72 19.97
N GLN A 377 5.59 6.07 19.82
CA GLN A 377 4.45 5.45 20.49
C GLN A 377 3.49 4.84 19.46
N LEU A 378 2.86 3.73 19.80
CA LEU A 378 1.93 3.00 18.94
C LEU A 378 0.58 2.84 19.65
N LEU A 379 -0.49 3.35 19.03
CA LEU A 379 -1.86 3.10 19.46
C LEU A 379 -2.41 1.88 18.71
N PRO A 380 -2.75 0.79 19.39
CA PRO A 380 -3.46 -0.34 18.78
C PRO A 380 -4.91 0.04 18.46
N VAL A 381 -5.34 -0.33 17.27
CA VAL A 381 -6.68 -0.04 16.74
C VAL A 381 -7.28 -1.32 16.16
N GLU A 382 -8.58 -1.50 16.38
CA GLU A 382 -9.34 -2.59 15.76
C GLU A 382 -10.59 -2.07 15.02
N CYS A 383 -10.98 -2.77 13.96
CA CYS A 383 -12.06 -2.38 13.06
C CYS A 383 -13.39 -3.12 13.30
N GLY A 384 -13.56 -3.86 14.40
CA GLY A 384 -14.80 -4.53 14.80
C GLY A 384 -14.95 -5.92 14.21
N TYR A 385 -13.98 -6.81 14.40
CA TYR A 385 -14.09 -8.21 13.95
C TYR A 385 -15.33 -8.90 14.55
N GLY A 386 -16.05 -9.66 13.72
CA GLY A 386 -17.29 -10.34 14.13
C GLY A 386 -18.52 -9.44 14.28
N MET A 387 -18.39 -8.12 14.14
CA MET A 387 -19.54 -7.21 14.11
C MET A 387 -20.28 -7.29 12.76
N SER A 388 -21.53 -6.82 12.73
CA SER A 388 -22.31 -6.74 11.48
C SER A 388 -21.66 -5.76 10.49
N ARG A 389 -21.91 -5.95 9.18
CA ARG A 389 -21.47 -5.01 8.12
C ARG A 389 -21.92 -3.56 8.35
N ALA A 390 -22.99 -3.35 9.10
CA ALA A 390 -23.48 -2.02 9.43
C ALA A 390 -22.64 -1.33 10.52
N SER A 391 -21.97 -2.09 11.39
CA SER A 391 -21.24 -1.55 12.54
C SER A 391 -19.72 -1.75 12.46
N ALA A 392 -19.25 -2.75 11.71
CA ALA A 392 -17.84 -3.02 11.46
C ALA A 392 -17.19 -1.98 10.52
N GLY A 393 -15.86 -2.03 10.44
CA GLY A 393 -15.05 -1.24 9.54
C GLY A 393 -14.73 0.17 10.02
N TRP A 394 -14.80 0.41 11.33
CA TRP A 394 -14.52 1.71 11.93
C TRP A 394 -13.44 1.56 13.01
N PRO A 395 -12.39 2.40 13.03
CA PRO A 395 -11.28 2.27 13.95
C PRO A 395 -11.70 2.57 15.38
N ARG A 396 -11.41 1.65 16.30
CA ARG A 396 -11.62 1.81 17.74
C ARG A 396 -10.32 1.54 18.47
N PHE A 397 -10.07 2.29 19.53
CA PHE A 397 -8.96 1.96 20.42
C PHE A 397 -9.13 0.55 20.98
N ALA A 398 -8.09 -0.28 20.84
CA ALA A 398 -8.06 -1.65 21.31
C ALA A 398 -7.10 -1.76 22.52
N PRO A 399 -7.59 -1.67 23.77
CA PRO A 399 -6.71 -1.62 24.95
C PRO A 399 -6.01 -2.94 25.27
N ASP A 400 -6.42 -4.05 24.63
CA ASP A 400 -5.77 -5.34 24.78
C ASP A 400 -4.35 -5.34 24.19
N LYS A 401 -3.44 -6.07 24.85
CA LYS A 401 -2.02 -6.06 24.47
C LYS A 401 -1.71 -6.90 23.23
N GLY A 402 -2.59 -7.80 22.80
CA GLY A 402 -2.29 -8.82 21.80
C GLY A 402 -1.82 -8.27 20.45
N ILE A 403 -2.37 -7.13 19.99
CA ILE A 403 -1.94 -6.46 18.75
C ILE A 403 -0.47 -6.03 18.87
N LEU A 404 -0.13 -5.34 19.96
CA LEU A 404 1.21 -4.82 20.20
C LEU A 404 2.22 -5.95 20.51
N GLU A 405 1.81 -7.00 21.23
CA GLU A 405 2.66 -8.16 21.52
C GLU A 405 3.04 -8.91 20.24
N ARG A 406 2.08 -9.15 19.33
CA ARG A 406 2.39 -9.74 18.02
C ARG A 406 3.30 -8.85 17.20
N LEU A 407 3.05 -7.54 17.17
CA LEU A 407 3.91 -6.59 16.48
C LEU A 407 5.33 -6.61 17.05
N ALA A 408 5.49 -6.66 18.37
CA ALA A 408 6.79 -6.76 19.02
C ALA A 408 7.53 -8.06 18.62
N VAL A 409 6.83 -9.20 18.58
CA VAL A 409 7.41 -10.48 18.12
C VAL A 409 7.85 -10.40 16.66
N MET A 410 7.01 -9.86 15.77
CA MET A 410 7.34 -9.66 14.36
C MET A 410 8.54 -8.73 14.16
N SER A 411 8.71 -7.76 15.05
CA SER A 411 9.74 -6.71 14.96
C SER A 411 11.07 -7.10 15.61
N ALA A 412 11.09 -8.11 16.49
CA ALA A 412 12.29 -8.56 17.19
C ALA A 412 13.45 -9.00 16.27
N PRO A 413 13.22 -9.70 15.13
CA PRO A 413 14.29 -10.03 14.18
C PRO A 413 14.99 -8.82 13.56
N TYR A 414 14.33 -7.65 13.53
CA TYR A 414 14.90 -6.38 13.08
C TYR A 414 15.56 -5.59 14.22
N GLY A 415 15.69 -6.18 15.42
CA GLY A 415 16.31 -5.56 16.59
C GLY A 415 15.44 -4.54 17.32
N THR A 416 14.19 -4.34 16.90
CA THR A 416 13.25 -3.40 17.54
C THR A 416 12.73 -3.96 18.85
N GLN A 417 12.84 -3.18 19.92
CA GLN A 417 12.28 -3.52 21.23
C GLN A 417 11.12 -2.59 21.59
N MET A 418 10.08 -3.13 22.21
CA MET A 418 8.88 -2.41 22.57
C MET A 418 8.42 -2.77 23.99
N GLU A 419 8.00 -1.78 24.75
CA GLU A 419 7.32 -1.94 26.04
C GLU A 419 5.86 -1.53 25.90
N ILE A 420 4.94 -2.23 26.58
CA ILE A 420 3.51 -1.89 26.53
C ILE A 420 3.08 -1.31 27.87
N ARG A 421 2.70 -0.03 27.87
CA ARG A 421 2.27 0.73 29.06
C ARG A 421 0.90 1.34 28.79
N ASP A 422 -0.06 1.06 29.67
CA ASP A 422 -1.44 1.57 29.58
C ASP A 422 -2.11 1.35 28.21
N GLY A 423 -1.84 0.21 27.57
CA GLY A 423 -2.38 -0.15 26.25
C GLY A 423 -1.69 0.57 25.07
N ILE A 424 -0.61 1.30 25.32
CA ILE A 424 0.21 1.98 24.31
C ILE A 424 1.55 1.27 24.19
N GLY A 425 2.00 1.02 22.96
CA GLY A 425 3.34 0.50 22.69
C GLY A 425 4.35 1.64 22.68
N GLU A 426 5.41 1.53 23.47
CA GLU A 426 6.54 2.47 23.50
C GLU A 426 7.77 1.77 22.97
N VAL A 427 8.30 2.26 21.85
CA VAL A 427 9.46 1.66 21.19
C VAL A 427 10.73 2.20 21.83
N LYS A 428 11.66 1.30 22.20
CA LYS A 428 12.97 1.69 22.72
C LYS A 428 13.81 2.22 21.57
N ILE A 429 14.26 3.47 21.73
CA ILE A 429 15.15 4.11 20.77
C ILE A 429 16.58 3.85 21.24
N PRO A 430 17.43 3.22 20.44
CA PRO A 430 18.84 3.02 20.79
C PRO A 430 19.51 4.36 21.08
N GLU A 431 20.32 4.43 22.14
CA GLU A 431 21.25 5.54 22.32
C GLU A 431 22.29 5.46 21.19
N GLY A 432 22.22 6.41 20.25
CA GLY A 432 23.08 6.47 19.07
C GLY A 432 24.37 7.25 19.29
#